data_AF-A0A820WGB9-F1
#
_entry.id   AF-A0A820WGB9-F1
#
_cell.length_a   1.000
_cell.length_b   1.000
_cell.length_c   1.000
_cell.angle_alpha   90.00
_cell.angle_beta   90.00
_cell.angle_gamma   90.00
#
_symmetry.space_group_name_H-M   'P 1'
#
loop_
_entity.id
_entity.type
_entity.pdbx_description
1 polymer ?
#
loop_
_entity_poly.entity_id
_entity_poly.type
_entity_poly.pdbx_seq_one_letter_code
_entity_poly.pdbx_strand_id
1 'polypeptide(L)'
;MWNQSPDDDISSDLSTLVDDLTHLDLQKSSLCSTITSPTTSVASSAEVNEATTLLNSISSYFSVKSTKYGGRGCFANTNLAEGTIVHECSMPLSSTIARPFRKEVCGSCFEILHGKTLKFKLMSRKNKKNNSTSASASDCSLALYFCSQPCMDKFIALDIDDLYRESLLNVESLFIKGLNQCQYDLERKKQQEEAETEAELKLENELKQAKDIELFISQKWQEAEINC
;
A
#
# COMPACT_ATOMS: atom_id res chain seq x y z
N MET A 1 27.60 63.80 -30.58
CA MET A 1 28.19 63.23 -31.82
C MET A 1 27.89 61.74 -31.75
N TRP A 2 26.72 61.28 -32.23
CA TRP A 2 26.44 60.80 -33.61
C TRP A 2 27.43 59.66 -33.95
N ASN A 3 27.06 58.38 -34.01
CA ASN A 3 26.17 57.70 -34.97
C ASN A 3 26.19 56.18 -34.64
N GLN A 4 25.33 55.25 -35.07
CA GLN A 4 24.01 55.16 -35.71
C GLN A 4 23.69 53.65 -35.74
N SER A 5 22.41 53.28 -35.69
CA SER A 5 21.91 51.94 -36.04
C SER A 5 22.18 51.61 -37.52
N PRO A 6 21.94 50.36 -37.93
CA PRO A 6 20.69 50.13 -38.67
C PRO A 6 19.90 48.90 -38.22
N ASP A 7 18.59 49.09 -38.33
CA ASP A 7 17.52 48.10 -38.29
C ASP A 7 17.62 47.12 -39.47
N ASP A 8 17.17 45.88 -39.27
CA ASP A 8 16.52 45.10 -40.33
C ASP A 8 15.43 44.21 -39.70
N ASP A 9 14.22 44.44 -40.21
CA ASP A 9 12.95 43.80 -39.93
C ASP A 9 12.91 42.33 -40.39
N ILE A 10 12.39 41.42 -39.56
CA ILE A 10 11.59 40.28 -40.03
C ILE A 10 10.41 40.09 -39.07
N SER A 11 9.29 40.73 -39.43
CA SER A 11 7.94 40.38 -39.01
C SER A 11 7.33 39.47 -40.07
N SER A 12 6.83 38.29 -39.67
CA SER A 12 5.44 37.82 -39.93
C SER A 12 5.32 36.30 -39.79
N ASP A 13 4.36 35.91 -38.95
CA ASP A 13 3.43 34.81 -39.12
C ASP A 13 3.95 33.40 -39.41
N LEU A 14 3.91 32.56 -38.37
CA LEU A 14 3.44 31.18 -38.53
C LEU A 14 2.64 30.73 -37.29
N SER A 15 1.48 31.37 -37.11
CA SER A 15 0.35 30.78 -36.41
C SER A 15 -0.17 29.59 -37.24
N THR A 16 0.30 28.38 -36.97
CA THR A 16 -0.29 27.10 -37.47
C THR A 16 0.38 25.91 -36.77
N LEU A 17 0.31 25.86 -35.44
CA LEU A 17 0.89 24.78 -34.63
C LEU A 17 -0.06 24.26 -33.54
N VAL A 18 -1.34 24.21 -33.86
CA VAL A 18 -2.39 23.52 -33.10
C VAL A 18 -3.44 23.10 -34.12
N ASP A 19 -3.53 21.81 -34.43
CA ASP A 19 -4.74 21.09 -34.92
C ASP A 19 -4.42 19.76 -35.62
N ASP A 20 -3.53 18.89 -35.10
CA ASP A 20 -3.30 17.60 -35.79
C ASP A 20 -2.96 16.38 -34.92
N LEU A 21 -3.53 16.26 -33.72
CA LEU A 21 -3.41 15.03 -32.90
C LEU A 21 -4.72 14.54 -32.25
N THR A 22 -5.88 14.91 -32.79
CA THR A 22 -7.18 14.38 -32.36
C THR A 22 -7.82 13.51 -33.44
N HIS A 23 -7.31 12.30 -33.65
CA HIS A 23 -8.14 11.24 -34.25
C HIS A 23 -7.57 9.83 -34.02
N LEU A 24 -7.75 9.27 -32.83
CA LEU A 24 -7.88 7.82 -32.71
C LEU A 24 -9.04 7.48 -31.76
N ASP A 25 -10.11 7.00 -32.39
CA ASP A 25 -11.37 6.57 -31.80
C ASP A 25 -11.18 5.42 -30.80
N LEU A 26 -11.67 5.66 -29.59
CA LEU A 26 -11.95 4.64 -28.58
C LEU A 26 -13.17 3.80 -29.03
N GLN A 27 -12.93 2.58 -29.50
CA GLN A 27 -13.96 1.54 -29.42
C GLN A 27 -14.04 1.00 -28.00
N LYS A 28 -15.10 1.42 -27.30
CA LYS A 28 -15.60 0.83 -26.05
C LYS A 28 -15.75 -0.69 -26.21
N SER A 29 -15.12 -1.45 -25.32
CA SER A 29 -15.70 -2.73 -24.90
C SER A 29 -15.61 -2.85 -23.39
N SER A 30 -16.80 -2.84 -22.79
CA SER A 30 -17.08 -3.13 -21.41
C SER A 30 -16.95 -4.63 -21.19
N LEU A 31 -16.03 -5.08 -20.33
CA LEU A 31 -16.17 -6.38 -19.66
C LEU A 31 -15.62 -6.30 -18.23
N CYS A 32 -16.56 -6.30 -17.29
CA CYS A 32 -16.38 -6.58 -15.88
C CYS A 32 -16.03 -8.07 -15.72
N SER A 33 -14.90 -8.40 -15.12
CA SER A 33 -14.52 -9.80 -14.85
C SER A 33 -14.78 -10.16 -13.40
N THR A 34 -15.86 -10.90 -13.18
CA THR A 34 -16.18 -11.62 -11.96
C THR A 34 -15.11 -12.67 -11.66
N ILE A 35 -14.53 -12.60 -10.46
CA ILE A 35 -13.58 -13.58 -9.94
C ILE A 35 -14.33 -14.90 -9.71
N THR A 36 -13.97 -15.93 -10.48
CA THR A 36 -14.35 -17.32 -10.19
C THR A 36 -13.06 -18.14 -10.15
N SER A 37 -12.79 -18.80 -9.02
CA SER A 37 -11.63 -19.69 -8.84
C SER A 37 -11.90 -21.10 -9.43
N PRO A 38 -10.89 -21.99 -9.43
CA PRO A 38 -10.23 -22.48 -10.63
C PRO A 38 -10.86 -23.79 -11.15
N THR A 39 -11.14 -23.83 -12.44
CA THR A 39 -11.38 -25.09 -13.16
C THR A 39 -10.25 -25.28 -14.15
N THR A 40 -9.58 -26.42 -14.01
CA THR A 40 -8.54 -26.98 -14.87
C THR A 40 -8.92 -26.83 -16.34
N SER A 41 -8.29 -25.89 -17.05
CA SER A 41 -8.38 -25.79 -18.50
C SER A 41 -6.97 -25.79 -19.10
N VAL A 42 -6.80 -26.72 -20.03
CA VAL A 42 -5.65 -26.89 -20.93
C VAL A 42 -5.40 -25.54 -21.61
N ALA A 43 -4.36 -24.83 -21.16
CA ALA A 43 -3.92 -23.60 -21.80
C ALA A 43 -3.53 -23.90 -23.25
N SER A 44 -4.03 -23.10 -24.18
CA SER A 44 -3.74 -23.27 -25.60
C SER A 44 -2.23 -23.17 -25.82
N SER A 45 -1.67 -24.11 -26.59
CA SER A 45 -0.24 -24.14 -26.91
C SER A 45 0.24 -22.91 -27.69
N ALA A 46 -0.68 -22.12 -28.24
CA ALA A 46 -0.38 -20.90 -28.99
C ALA A 46 -0.08 -19.71 -28.06
N GLU A 47 -0.87 -19.48 -27.01
CA GLU A 47 -0.68 -18.35 -26.08
C GLU A 47 0.58 -18.50 -25.22
N VAL A 48 0.94 -19.75 -24.87
CA VAL A 48 2.17 -20.06 -24.14
C VAL A 48 3.42 -19.72 -24.98
N ASN A 49 3.34 -19.88 -26.31
CA ASN A 49 4.45 -19.58 -27.20
C ASN A 49 4.69 -18.06 -27.35
N GLU A 50 3.63 -17.25 -27.38
CA GLU A 50 3.75 -15.80 -27.50
C GLU A 50 4.37 -15.18 -26.25
N ALA A 51 3.88 -15.54 -25.05
CA ALA A 51 4.43 -15.05 -23.80
C ALA A 51 5.91 -15.44 -23.61
N THR A 52 6.28 -16.66 -24.03
CA THR A 52 7.68 -17.11 -23.96
C THR A 52 8.56 -16.35 -24.94
N THR A 53 8.04 -16.03 -26.12
CA THR A 53 8.75 -15.21 -27.13
C THR A 53 9.01 -13.80 -26.61
N LEU A 54 8.00 -13.17 -25.99
CA LEU A 54 8.15 -11.86 -25.37
C LEU A 54 9.20 -11.88 -24.24
N LEU A 55 9.20 -12.90 -23.38
CA LEU A 55 10.18 -13.04 -22.30
C LEU A 55 11.61 -13.22 -22.81
N ASN A 56 11.78 -13.96 -23.91
CA ASN A 56 13.09 -14.13 -24.56
C ASN A 56 13.55 -12.86 -25.31
N SER A 57 12.67 -11.89 -25.54
CA SER A 57 13.02 -10.61 -26.15
C SER A 57 13.60 -9.59 -25.16
N ILE A 58 13.53 -9.87 -23.85
CA ILE A 58 13.95 -8.94 -22.78
C ILE A 58 15.46 -8.66 -22.83
N SER A 59 16.27 -9.68 -23.15
CA SER A 59 17.71 -9.56 -23.26
C SER A 59 18.27 -10.67 -24.14
N SER A 60 19.27 -10.35 -24.96
CA SER A 60 19.98 -11.33 -25.77
C SER A 60 20.85 -12.28 -24.94
N TYR A 61 21.19 -11.92 -23.70
CA TYR A 61 22.09 -12.68 -22.85
C TYR A 61 21.45 -13.92 -22.21
N PHE A 62 20.12 -13.97 -22.09
CA PHE A 62 19.44 -15.12 -21.50
C PHE A 62 18.15 -15.49 -22.22
N SER A 63 17.66 -16.71 -21.95
CA SER A 63 16.34 -17.18 -22.34
C SER A 63 15.59 -17.70 -21.12
N VAL A 64 14.28 -17.47 -21.06
CA VAL A 64 13.42 -17.94 -19.97
C VAL A 64 12.88 -19.32 -20.32
N LYS A 65 13.17 -20.32 -19.48
CA LYS A 65 12.72 -21.72 -19.66
C LYS A 65 12.16 -22.29 -18.37
N SER A 66 11.36 -23.35 -18.48
CA SER A 66 10.86 -24.08 -17.30
C SER A 66 11.97 -24.88 -16.62
N THR A 67 11.96 -24.93 -15.29
CA THR A 67 12.94 -25.73 -14.53
C THR A 67 12.43 -27.13 -14.20
N LYS A 68 13.35 -28.06 -13.91
CA LYS A 68 13.02 -29.46 -13.55
C LYS A 68 12.13 -29.56 -12.30
N TYR A 69 12.26 -28.63 -11.36
CA TYR A 69 11.56 -28.65 -10.07
C TYR A 69 10.33 -27.73 -10.03
N GLY A 70 9.93 -27.18 -11.19
CA GLY A 70 8.80 -26.27 -11.32
C GLY A 70 9.22 -24.80 -11.46
N GLY A 71 8.31 -23.98 -12.01
CA GLY A 71 8.56 -22.57 -12.27
C GLY A 71 9.43 -22.29 -13.51
N ARG A 72 9.80 -21.01 -13.69
CA ARG A 72 10.60 -20.49 -14.81
C ARG A 72 11.94 -19.95 -14.28
N GLY A 73 12.99 -20.07 -15.07
CA GLY A 73 14.31 -19.50 -14.78
C GLY A 73 14.96 -18.91 -16.03
N CYS A 74 15.91 -18.00 -15.84
CA CYS A 74 16.71 -17.43 -16.91
C CYS A 74 17.99 -18.25 -17.10
N PHE A 75 18.26 -18.66 -18.33
CA PHE A 75 19.43 -19.45 -18.72
C PHE A 75 20.29 -18.64 -19.67
N ALA A 76 21.58 -18.51 -19.37
CA ALA A 76 22.51 -17.79 -20.22
C ALA A 76 22.58 -18.42 -21.62
N ASN A 77 22.53 -17.58 -22.67
CA ASN A 77 22.67 -18.03 -24.06
C ASN A 77 24.15 -18.17 -24.46
N THR A 78 25.05 -17.49 -23.75
CA THR A 78 26.49 -17.47 -24.01
C THR A 78 27.28 -17.45 -22.69
N ASN A 79 28.59 -17.69 -22.78
CA ASN A 79 29.48 -17.46 -21.64
C ASN A 79 29.57 -15.97 -21.35
N LEU A 80 29.25 -15.55 -20.13
CA LEU A 80 29.27 -14.17 -19.69
C LEU A 80 30.56 -13.89 -18.92
N ALA A 81 31.23 -12.78 -19.26
CA ALA A 81 32.37 -12.30 -18.51
C ALA A 81 31.92 -11.63 -17.20
N GLU A 82 32.81 -11.62 -16.21
CA GLU A 82 32.57 -10.90 -14.95
C GLU A 82 32.29 -9.42 -15.22
N GLY A 83 31.29 -8.86 -14.53
CA GLY A 83 30.86 -7.47 -14.69
C GLY A 83 29.91 -7.21 -15.86
N THR A 84 29.51 -8.23 -16.63
CA THR A 84 28.55 -8.04 -17.74
C THR A 84 27.15 -7.69 -17.20
N ILE A 85 26.58 -6.56 -17.66
CA ILE A 85 25.20 -6.17 -17.36
C ILE A 85 24.26 -7.02 -18.23
N VAL A 86 23.60 -7.99 -17.61
CA VAL A 86 22.71 -8.96 -18.30
C VAL A 86 21.35 -8.35 -18.63
N HIS A 87 20.83 -7.48 -17.77
CA HIS A 87 19.57 -6.76 -17.95
C HIS A 87 19.51 -5.57 -17.01
N GLU A 88 18.97 -4.45 -17.50
CA GLU A 88 18.72 -3.24 -16.71
C GLU A 88 17.25 -2.87 -16.81
N CYS A 89 16.61 -2.64 -15.67
CA CYS A 89 15.23 -2.18 -15.59
C CYS A 89 15.23 -0.75 -15.07
N SER A 90 15.05 0.21 -15.97
CA SER A 90 15.02 1.64 -15.65
C SER A 90 13.70 2.11 -15.02
N MET A 91 12.62 1.36 -15.26
CA MET A 91 11.27 1.68 -14.79
C MET A 91 10.63 0.45 -14.13
N PRO A 92 10.79 0.28 -12.81
CA PRO A 92 10.10 -0.78 -12.10
C PRO A 92 8.59 -0.56 -12.15
N LEU A 93 7.81 -1.64 -12.16
CA LEU A 93 6.35 -1.58 -12.17
C LEU A 93 5.79 -0.83 -10.95
N SER A 94 6.41 -1.02 -9.79
CA SER A 94 6.01 -0.39 -8.53
C SER A 94 7.19 -0.43 -7.55
N SER A 95 7.16 0.49 -6.59
CA SER A 95 8.20 0.67 -5.59
C SER A 95 7.60 1.35 -4.35
N THR A 96 8.03 0.93 -3.16
CA THR A 96 7.58 1.55 -1.90
C THR A 96 8.75 1.80 -0.97
N ILE A 97 8.59 2.77 -0.07
CA ILE A 97 9.57 3.13 0.94
C ILE A 97 9.17 2.44 2.25
N ALA A 98 10.15 1.81 2.91
CA ALA A 98 9.93 1.25 4.24
C ALA A 98 9.48 2.35 5.22
N ARG A 99 8.43 2.05 5.99
CA ARG A 99 7.73 3.02 6.86
C ARG A 99 8.63 3.87 7.77
N PRO A 100 9.68 3.33 8.43
CA PRO A 100 10.58 4.14 9.26
C PRO A 100 11.25 5.29 8.52
N PHE A 101 11.45 5.15 7.21
CA PHE A 101 12.19 6.11 6.38
C PHE A 101 11.29 6.96 5.47
N ARG A 102 9.96 6.82 5.57
CA ARG A 102 8.99 7.48 4.68
C ARG A 102 9.14 9.00 4.62
N LYS A 103 9.57 9.62 5.71
CA LYS A 103 9.76 11.06 5.82
C LYS A 103 11.14 11.53 5.36
N GLU A 104 12.09 10.62 5.19
CA GLU A 104 13.51 10.94 4.93
C GLU A 104 13.94 10.52 3.52
N VAL A 105 13.22 9.60 2.88
CA VAL A 105 13.54 9.04 1.56
C VAL A 105 12.59 9.59 0.51
N CYS A 106 13.16 10.03 -0.62
CA CYS A 106 12.38 10.55 -1.73
C CYS A 106 11.62 9.44 -2.45
N GLY A 107 10.30 9.61 -2.64
CA GLY A 107 9.44 8.65 -3.33
C GLY A 107 9.69 8.48 -4.83
N SER A 108 10.51 9.34 -5.44
CA SER A 108 10.87 9.25 -6.87
C SER A 108 12.29 8.74 -7.09
N CYS A 109 13.28 9.33 -6.41
CA CYS A 109 14.70 9.03 -6.64
C CYS A 109 15.35 8.16 -5.57
N PHE A 110 14.65 7.82 -4.48
CA PHE A 110 15.15 7.01 -3.36
C PHE A 110 16.36 7.59 -2.61
N GLU A 111 16.72 8.85 -2.86
CA GLU A 111 17.75 9.56 -2.12
C GLU A 111 17.32 9.74 -0.65
N ILE A 112 18.25 9.49 0.28
CA ILE A 112 18.01 9.50 1.72
C ILE A 112 18.55 10.80 2.33
N LEU A 113 17.72 11.51 3.09
CA LEU A 113 18.11 12.77 3.75
C LEU A 113 18.53 12.59 5.23
N HIS A 114 19.22 11.49 5.55
CA HIS A 114 19.87 11.18 6.85
C HIS A 114 19.23 11.84 8.11
N GLY A 115 17.99 11.48 8.45
CA GLY A 115 17.30 11.99 9.64
C GLY A 115 16.49 13.28 9.44
N LYS A 116 16.59 13.95 8.29
CA LYS A 116 15.82 15.17 8.00
C LYS A 116 14.53 14.82 7.28
N THR A 117 13.45 15.45 7.72
CA THR A 117 12.15 15.32 7.04
C THR A 117 12.14 16.12 5.73
N LEU A 118 11.77 15.45 4.66
CA LEU A 118 11.57 16.01 3.34
C LEU A 118 10.40 17.00 3.33
N LYS A 119 10.58 18.13 2.64
CA LYS A 119 9.62 19.25 2.67
C LYS A 119 8.48 19.10 1.67
N PHE A 120 8.75 18.52 0.50
CA PHE A 120 7.77 18.36 -0.56
C PHE A 120 6.94 17.12 -0.28
N LYS A 121 5.62 17.26 -0.23
CA LYS A 121 4.70 16.18 0.12
C LYS A 121 3.49 16.15 -0.80
N LEU A 122 3.08 14.95 -1.18
CA LEU A 122 1.89 14.69 -2.00
C LEU A 122 0.88 13.90 -1.19
N MET A 123 -0.31 14.45 -1.03
CA MET A 123 -1.40 13.90 -0.22
C MET A 123 -2.49 13.26 -1.09
N SER A 124 -3.36 12.46 -0.47
CA SER A 124 -4.53 11.89 -1.15
C SER A 124 -5.53 12.98 -1.55
N ARG A 125 -6.09 12.89 -2.76
CA ARG A 125 -7.15 13.79 -3.28
C ARG A 125 -8.56 13.37 -2.85
N LYS A 126 -8.73 12.75 -1.67
CA LYS A 126 -10.09 12.38 -1.23
C LYS A 126 -11.02 13.59 -1.30
N ASN A 127 -12.07 13.41 -2.09
CA ASN A 127 -12.91 14.46 -2.65
C ASN A 127 -13.33 15.53 -1.63
N LYS A 128 -13.09 16.78 -2.00
CA LYS A 128 -13.65 18.02 -1.41
C LYS A 128 -15.18 18.15 -1.66
N LYS A 129 -15.91 17.04 -1.76
CA LYS A 129 -17.37 16.99 -1.84
C LYS A 129 -17.87 16.37 -0.55
N ASN A 130 -17.95 17.23 0.47
CA ASN A 130 -18.92 17.26 1.57
C ASN A 130 -18.32 18.16 2.66
N ASN A 131 -18.98 19.29 2.92
CA ASN A 131 -18.70 20.21 4.03
C ASN A 131 -18.84 19.46 5.37
N SER A 132 -17.86 18.62 5.71
CA SER A 132 -17.71 18.04 7.03
C SER A 132 -16.39 18.55 7.60
N THR A 133 -16.55 19.49 8.52
CA THR A 133 -15.53 20.00 9.43
C THR A 133 -14.92 18.85 10.21
N SER A 134 -13.80 18.33 9.71
CA SER A 134 -12.63 17.83 10.44
C SER A 134 -11.90 16.81 9.56
N ALA A 135 -10.89 17.27 8.83
CA ALA A 135 -9.83 16.36 8.41
C ALA A 135 -9.28 15.73 9.69
N SER A 136 -9.59 14.46 9.92
CA SER A 136 -9.10 13.77 11.10
C SER A 136 -7.58 13.85 11.08
N ALA A 137 -6.95 14.15 12.22
CA ALA A 137 -5.48 14.26 12.30
C ALA A 137 -4.75 13.01 11.78
N SER A 138 -5.47 11.88 11.67
CA SER A 138 -4.98 10.61 11.11
C SER A 138 -4.75 10.64 9.59
N ASP A 139 -5.51 11.44 8.84
CA ASP A 139 -5.38 11.53 7.37
C ASP A 139 -4.13 12.33 6.95
N CYS A 140 -3.61 13.19 7.83
CA CYS A 140 -2.35 13.92 7.63
C CYS A 140 -1.11 13.01 7.61
N SER A 141 -1.23 11.75 8.07
CA SER A 141 -0.12 10.78 8.07
C SER A 141 0.12 10.10 6.71
N LEU A 142 -0.85 10.22 5.79
CA LEU A 142 -0.85 9.53 4.50
C LEU A 142 -0.38 10.45 3.38
N ALA A 143 0.93 10.69 3.35
CA ALA A 143 1.60 11.45 2.30
C ALA A 143 2.79 10.69 1.71
N LEU A 144 3.11 10.98 0.46
CA LEU A 144 4.38 10.65 -0.18
C LEU A 144 5.31 11.86 -0.06
N TYR A 145 6.61 11.64 0.11
CA TYR A 145 7.59 12.70 0.35
C TYR A 145 8.64 12.76 -0.74
N PHE A 146 9.13 13.96 -1.05
CA PHE A 146 10.08 14.21 -2.13
C PHE A 146 11.19 15.18 -1.70
N CYS A 147 12.40 14.99 -2.24
CA CYS A 147 13.54 15.86 -1.95
C CYS A 147 13.46 17.23 -2.62
N SER A 148 12.74 17.31 -3.75
CA SER A 148 12.63 18.52 -4.55
C SER A 148 11.31 18.56 -5.31
N GLN A 149 10.89 19.76 -5.71
CA GLN A 149 9.72 19.96 -6.58
C GLN A 149 9.83 19.16 -7.90
N PRO A 150 10.97 19.16 -8.62
CA PRO A 150 11.12 18.35 -9.84
C PRO A 150 10.91 16.84 -9.63
N CYS A 151 11.32 16.28 -8.48
CA CYS A 151 11.08 14.86 -8.19
C CYS A 151 9.58 14.58 -7.98
N MET A 152 8.86 15.51 -7.36
CA MET A 152 7.41 15.40 -7.22
C MET A 152 6.71 15.54 -8.58
N ASP A 153 7.13 16.50 -9.40
CA ASP A 153 6.55 16.72 -10.74
C ASP A 153 6.81 15.52 -11.66
N LYS A 154 8.03 14.95 -11.63
CA LYS A 154 8.37 13.72 -12.35
C LYS A 154 7.49 12.55 -11.92
N PHE A 155 7.25 12.41 -10.61
CA PHE A 155 6.36 11.38 -10.09
C PHE A 155 4.92 11.56 -10.61
N ILE A 156 4.39 12.79 -10.55
CA ILE A 156 3.04 13.10 -11.04
C ILE A 156 2.93 12.86 -12.56
N ALA A 157 3.97 13.20 -13.33
CA ALA A 157 3.97 13.02 -14.78
C ALA A 157 3.95 11.53 -15.20
N LEU A 158 4.49 10.63 -14.36
CA LEU A 158 4.46 9.19 -14.60
C LEU A 158 3.18 8.51 -14.09
N ASP A 159 2.42 9.19 -13.23
CA ASP A 159 1.24 8.64 -12.58
C ASP A 159 -0.04 8.96 -13.39
N ILE A 160 -0.34 8.09 -14.34
CA ILE A 160 -1.54 8.18 -15.18
C ILE A 160 -2.77 8.04 -14.27
N ASP A 161 -3.68 9.01 -14.37
CA ASP A 161 -4.95 9.08 -13.62
C ASP A 161 -4.79 9.01 -12.08
N ASP A 162 -3.62 9.39 -11.56
CA ASP A 162 -3.28 9.32 -10.13
C ASP A 162 -3.37 7.91 -9.50
N LEU A 163 -3.49 6.86 -10.33
CA LEU A 163 -3.78 5.51 -9.89
C LEU A 163 -2.68 4.96 -8.98
N TYR A 164 -1.42 5.24 -9.31
CA TYR A 164 -0.27 4.72 -8.58
C TYR A 164 -0.15 5.40 -7.21
N ARG A 165 -0.26 6.74 -7.16
CA ARG A 165 -0.31 7.47 -5.90
C ARG A 165 -1.41 6.95 -4.99
N GLU A 166 -2.64 6.82 -5.51
CA GLU A 166 -3.76 6.37 -4.71
C GLU A 166 -3.56 4.95 -4.19
N SER A 167 -3.03 4.06 -5.03
CA SER A 167 -2.68 2.69 -4.64
C SER A 167 -1.68 2.67 -3.48
N LEU A 168 -0.59 3.46 -3.56
CA LEU A 168 0.42 3.54 -2.50
C LEU A 168 -0.15 4.09 -1.19
N LEU A 169 -1.00 5.13 -1.26
CA LEU A 169 -1.64 5.69 -0.08
C LEU A 169 -2.68 4.73 0.52
N ASN A 170 -3.43 4.00 -0.31
CA ASN A 170 -4.42 3.03 0.14
C ASN A 170 -3.76 1.85 0.85
N VAL A 171 -2.64 1.32 0.34
CA VAL A 171 -1.88 0.25 0.99
C VAL A 171 -1.44 0.67 2.40
N GLU A 172 -0.91 1.88 2.55
CA GLU A 172 -0.55 2.38 3.89
C GLU A 172 -1.79 2.55 4.78
N SER A 173 -2.89 3.07 4.23
CA SER A 173 -4.12 3.28 5.00
C SER A 173 -4.66 1.94 5.53
N LEU A 174 -4.66 0.90 4.70
CA LEU A 174 -5.07 -0.44 5.09
C LEU A 174 -4.13 -1.04 6.14
N PHE A 175 -2.82 -0.83 5.99
CA PHE A 175 -1.85 -1.29 6.96
C PHE A 175 -2.03 -0.62 8.33
N ILE A 176 -2.20 0.71 8.38
CA ILE A 176 -2.50 1.43 9.64
C ILE A 176 -3.81 0.93 10.26
N LYS A 177 -4.85 0.75 9.45
CA LYS A 177 -6.13 0.22 9.94
C LYS A 177 -5.98 -1.19 10.52
N GLY A 178 -5.21 -2.06 9.87
CA GLY A 178 -4.94 -3.41 10.36
C GLY A 178 -4.18 -3.42 11.69
N LEU A 179 -3.21 -2.52 11.87
CA LEU A 179 -2.50 -2.37 13.14
C LEU A 179 -3.43 -1.91 14.27
N ASN A 180 -4.27 -0.91 14.01
CA ASN A 180 -5.22 -0.41 15.01
C ASN A 180 -6.28 -1.45 15.36
N GLN A 181 -6.71 -2.26 14.38
CA GLN A 181 -7.64 -3.35 14.62
C GLN A 181 -7.06 -4.40 15.57
N CYS A 182 -5.79 -4.78 15.39
CA CYS A 182 -5.11 -5.70 16.30
C CYS A 182 -5.06 -5.15 17.74
N GLN A 183 -4.77 -3.85 17.91
CA GLN A 183 -4.75 -3.22 19.22
C GLN A 183 -6.12 -3.25 19.90
N TYR A 184 -7.17 -2.89 19.17
CA TYR A 184 -8.54 -2.95 19.67
C TYR A 184 -8.95 -4.38 20.07
N ASP A 185 -8.62 -5.37 19.25
CA ASP A 185 -8.93 -6.77 19.55
C ASP A 185 -8.18 -7.28 20.79
N LEU A 186 -6.94 -6.83 21.02
CA LEU A 186 -6.16 -7.10 22.23
C LEU A 186 -6.81 -6.46 23.47
N GLU A 187 -7.18 -5.18 23.40
CA GLU A 187 -7.85 -4.47 24.49
C GLU A 187 -9.19 -5.11 24.86
N ARG A 188 -9.98 -5.51 23.86
CA ARG A 188 -11.26 -6.20 24.09
C ARG A 188 -11.06 -7.55 24.76
N LYS A 189 -10.05 -8.33 24.36
CA LYS A 189 -9.71 -9.61 25.02
C LYS A 189 -9.32 -9.39 26.49
N LYS A 190 -8.49 -8.38 26.77
CA LYS A 190 -8.10 -8.03 28.15
C LYS A 190 -9.31 -7.67 29.02
N GLN A 191 -10.25 -6.89 28.48
CA GLN A 191 -11.48 -6.54 29.20
C GLN A 191 -12.38 -7.76 29.46
N GLN A 192 -12.44 -8.72 28.53
CA GLN A 192 -13.17 -9.97 28.72
C GLN A 192 -12.54 -10.84 29.82
N GLU A 193 -11.22 -10.97 29.82
CA GLU A 193 -10.48 -11.72 30.85
C GLU A 193 -10.63 -11.09 32.25
N GLU A 194 -10.56 -9.75 32.33
CA GLU A 194 -10.80 -9.01 33.58
C GLU A 194 -12.22 -9.21 34.11
N ALA A 195 -13.22 -9.13 33.22
CA ALA A 195 -14.64 -9.33 33.58
C ALA A 195 -14.94 -10.77 34.02
N GLU A 196 -14.30 -11.76 33.38
CA GLU A 196 -14.41 -13.18 33.77
C GLU A 196 -13.81 -13.41 35.17
N THR A 197 -12.63 -12.85 35.43
CA THR A 197 -11.96 -12.94 36.74
C THR A 197 -12.79 -12.27 37.85
N GLU A 198 -13.40 -11.11 37.57
CA GLU A 198 -14.28 -10.43 38.52
C GLU A 198 -15.55 -11.24 38.82
N ALA A 199 -16.12 -11.89 37.80
CA ALA A 199 -17.28 -12.76 37.97
C ALA A 199 -16.95 -14.01 38.82
N GLU A 200 -15.78 -14.62 38.62
CA GLU A 200 -15.31 -15.75 39.44
C GLU A 200 -15.13 -15.35 40.91
N LEU A 201 -14.47 -14.21 41.17
CA LEU A 201 -14.27 -13.70 42.53
C LEU A 201 -15.62 -13.41 43.22
N LYS A 202 -16.59 -12.88 42.48
CA LYS A 202 -17.93 -12.62 43.00
C LYS A 202 -18.64 -13.92 43.39
N LEU A 203 -18.56 -14.95 42.55
CA LEU A 203 -19.14 -16.26 42.84
C LEU A 203 -18.50 -16.92 44.07
N GLU A 204 -17.17 -16.80 44.22
CA GLU A 204 -16.46 -17.31 45.39
C GLU A 204 -16.91 -16.60 46.68
N ASN A 205 -17.08 -15.29 46.64
CA ASN A 205 -17.58 -14.50 47.76
C ASN A 205 -19.03 -14.89 48.15
N GLU A 206 -19.91 -15.07 47.17
CA GLU A 206 -21.29 -15.53 47.39
C GLU A 206 -21.32 -16.95 48.00
N LEU A 207 -20.47 -17.86 47.52
CA LEU A 207 -20.35 -19.21 48.08
C LEU A 207 -19.85 -19.19 49.53
N LYS A 208 -18.88 -18.32 49.84
CA LYS A 208 -18.37 -18.15 51.20
C LYS A 208 -19.46 -17.63 52.13
N GLN A 209 -20.21 -16.62 51.69
CA GLN A 209 -21.32 -16.08 52.46
C GLN A 209 -22.40 -17.13 52.74
N ALA A 210 -22.73 -17.98 51.76
CA ALA A 210 -23.69 -19.07 51.94
C ALA A 210 -23.22 -20.09 53.00
N LYS A 211 -21.93 -20.47 52.96
CA LYS A 211 -21.34 -21.37 53.97
C LYS A 211 -21.37 -20.77 55.37
N ASP A 212 -21.07 -19.48 55.51
CA ASP A 212 -21.12 -18.80 56.80
C ASP A 212 -22.55 -18.78 57.37
N ILE A 213 -23.57 -18.58 56.51
CA ILE A 213 -24.99 -18.66 56.91
C ILE A 213 -25.37 -20.07 57.35
N GLU A 214 -24.97 -21.11 56.62
CA GLU A 214 -25.23 -22.52 57.01
C GLU A 214 -24.59 -22.87 58.35
N LEU A 215 -23.36 -22.39 58.59
CA LEU A 215 -22.65 -22.60 59.85
C LEU A 215 -23.38 -21.91 61.01
N PHE A 216 -23.85 -20.68 60.80
CA PHE A 216 -24.62 -19.92 61.77
C PHE A 216 -25.95 -20.62 62.11
N ILE A 217 -26.69 -21.08 61.09
CA ILE A 217 -27.94 -21.83 61.26
C ILE A 217 -27.66 -23.08 62.09
N SER A 218 -26.61 -23.85 61.75
CA SER A 218 -26.24 -25.09 62.46
C SER A 218 -25.91 -24.84 63.94
N GLN A 219 -25.16 -23.78 64.26
CA GLN A 219 -24.88 -23.40 65.65
C GLN A 219 -26.16 -23.07 66.42
N LYS A 220 -27.07 -22.30 65.80
CA LYS A 220 -28.34 -21.93 66.44
C LYS A 220 -29.24 -23.13 66.73
N TRP A 221 -29.25 -24.14 65.86
CA TRP A 221 -29.95 -25.39 66.11
C TRP A 221 -29.37 -26.17 67.29
N GLN A 222 -28.03 -26.29 67.38
CA GLN A 222 -27.38 -26.95 68.53
C GLN A 222 -27.67 -26.23 69.85
N GLU A 223 -27.65 -24.89 69.87
CA GLU A 223 -27.99 -24.11 71.06
C GLU A 223 -29.45 -24.33 71.51
N ALA A 224 -30.37 -24.57 70.57
CA ALA A 224 -31.76 -24.84 70.87
C ALA A 224 -31.98 -26.26 71.43
N GLU A 225 -31.26 -27.25 70.90
CA GLU A 225 -31.32 -28.64 71.39
C GLU A 225 -30.77 -28.80 72.81
N ILE A 226 -29.75 -28.03 73.20
CA ILE A 226 -29.17 -28.08 74.56
C ILE A 226 -30.08 -27.43 75.61
N ASN A 227 -30.94 -26.49 75.21
CA ASN A 227 -31.81 -25.73 76.11
C ASN A 227 -33.24 -26.31 76.26
N CYS A 228 -33.53 -27.45 75.66
CA CYS A 228 -34.78 -28.20 75.84
C CYS A 228 -34.56 -29.43 76.72
#